data_AF-A0A949KHK5-F1
#
_entry.id   AF-A0A949KHK5-F1
#
_cell.length_a   1.000
_cell.length_b   1.000
_cell.length_c   1.000
_cell.angle_alpha   90.00
_cell.angle_beta   90.00
_cell.angle_gamma   90.00
#
_symmetry.space_group_name_H-M   'P 1'
#
loop_
_entity.id
_entity.type
_entity.pdbx_description
1 polymer ?
#
loop_
_entity_poly.entity_id
_entity_poly.type
_entity_poly.pdbx_seq_one_letter_code
_entity_poly.pdbx_strand_id
1 'polypeptide(L)' 'MIAVAVLVFVLIIGIEVPRMLKHKLYRELAVFGVLVLAGMVWSYGTFLDVPMPKVFEPIQTLAEPVHRFLEESLASPSAN' A
#
# COMPACT_ATOMS: atom_id res chain seq x y z
N MET A 1 13.89 -6.15 7.70
CA MET A 1 12.68 -5.56 7.08
C MET A 1 11.41 -6.31 7.46
N ILE A 2 11.32 -7.64 7.29
CA ILE A 2 10.12 -8.43 7.62
C ILE A 2 9.64 -8.26 9.08
N ALA A 3 10.55 -8.28 10.05
CA ALA A 3 10.20 -8.11 11.47
C ALA A 3 9.46 -6.78 11.76
N VAL A 4 9.83 -5.71 11.03
CA VAL A 4 9.16 -4.40 11.15
C VAL A 4 7.75 -4.48 10.56
N ALA A 5 7.58 -5.12 9.40
CA ALA A 5 6.25 -5.31 8.81
C ALA A 5 5.33 -6.12 9.74
N VAL A 6 5.84 -7.20 10.34
CA VAL A 6 5.10 -7.99 11.33
C VAL A 6 4.66 -7.12 12.50
N LEU A 7 5.57 -6.32 13.07
CA LEU A 7 5.26 -5.44 14.18
C LEU A 7 4.16 -4.42 13.83
N VAL A 8 4.23 -3.83 12.63
CA VAL A 8 3.24 -2.88 12.15
C VAL A 8 1.85 -3.53 12.04
N PHE A 9 1.75 -4.71 11.43
CA PHE A 9 0.46 -5.40 11.33
C PHE A 9 -0.09 -5.81 12.70
N VAL A 10 0.77 -6.28 13.61
CA VAL A 10 0.36 -6.61 14.99
C VAL A 10 -0.19 -5.38 15.71
N LEU A 11 0.46 -4.22 15.58
CA LEU A 11 -0.02 -2.96 16.18
C LEU A 11 -1.37 -2.54 15.59
N ILE A 12 -1.50 -2.55 14.26
CA ILE A 12 -2.74 -2.20 13.56
C ILE A 12 -3.89 -3.10 14.01
N ILE A 13 -3.69 -4.42 13.99
CA ILE A 13 -4.69 -5.40 14.42
C ILE A 13 -5.02 -5.22 15.90
N GLY A 14 -3.99 -5.09 16.76
CA GLY A 14 -4.14 -4.97 18.20
C GLY A 14 -4.88 -3.72 18.65
N ILE A 15 -4.86 -2.64 17.87
CA ILE A 15 -5.59 -1.40 18.15
C ILE A 15 -7.01 -1.46 17.57
N GLU A 16 -7.15 -1.83 16.29
CA GLU A 16 -8.41 -1.64 15.56
C GLU A 16 -9.42 -2.76 15.82
N VAL A 17 -8.96 -4.01 15.92
CA VAL A 17 -9.84 -5.17 16.16
C VAL A 17 -10.61 -5.05 17.48
N PRO A 18 -10.00 -4.80 18.66
CA PRO A 18 -10.76 -4.71 19.90
C PRO A 18 -11.75 -3.54 19.88
N ARG A 19 -11.41 -2.43 19.23
CA ARG A 19 -12.34 -1.30 19.03
C ARG A 19 -13.56 -1.74 18.22
N MET A 20 -13.36 -2.41 17.09
CA MET A 20 -14.44 -2.89 16.23
C MET A 20 -15.34 -3.93 16.93
N LEU A 21 -14.74 -4.88 17.67
CA LEU A 21 -15.51 -5.87 18.45
C LEU A 21 -16.36 -5.20 19.53
N LYS A 22 -15.80 -4.24 20.28
CA LYS A 22 -16.53 -3.50 21.34
C LYS A 22 -17.75 -2.76 20.78
N HIS A 23 -17.64 -2.22 19.57
CA HIS A 23 -18.72 -1.49 18.90
C HIS A 23 -19.62 -2.38 18.02
N LYS A 24 -19.44 -3.71 18.03
CA LYS A 24 -20.19 -4.69 17.22
C LYS A 24 -20.14 -4.39 15.71
N LEU A 25 -19.03 -3.82 15.26
CA LEU A 25 -18.76 -3.43 13.88
C LEU A 25 -18.29 -4.63 13.05
N TYR A 26 -19.11 -5.67 12.94
CA TYR A 26 -18.70 -6.94 12.31
C TYR A 26 -18.51 -6.84 10.80
N ARG A 27 -19.29 -5.97 10.15
CA ARG A 27 -19.12 -5.71 8.71
C ARG A 27 -17.83 -4.95 8.45
N GLU A 28 -17.55 -3.91 9.24
CA GLU A 28 -16.26 -3.21 9.13
C GLU A 28 -15.09 -4.13 9.45
N LEU A 29 -15.24 -5.01 10.45
CA LEU A 29 -14.22 -5.99 10.80
C LEU A 29 -13.91 -6.96 9.65
N ALA A 30 -14.93 -7.41 8.92
CA ALA A 30 -14.74 -8.27 7.75
C ALA A 30 -13.98 -7.53 6.63
N VAL A 31 -14.39 -6.29 6.31
CA VAL A 31 -13.72 -5.45 5.30
C VAL A 31 -12.27 -5.17 5.71
N PHE A 32 -12.06 -4.77 6.97
CA PHE A 32 -10.74 -4.54 7.54
C PHE A 32 -9.88 -5.81 7.48
N GLY A 33 -10.43 -6.96 7.84
CA GLY A 33 -9.73 -8.24 7.79
C GLY A 33 -9.26 -8.58 6.37
N VAL A 34 -10.13 -8.42 5.37
CA VAL A 34 -9.77 -8.62 3.96
C VAL A 34 -8.65 -7.67 3.53
N LEU A 35 -8.73 -6.38 3.89
CA LEU A 35 -7.72 -5.38 3.55
C LEU A 35 -6.37 -5.67 4.23
N VAL A 36 -6.38 -6.03 5.51
CA VAL A 36 -5.18 -6.40 6.27
C VAL A 36 -4.53 -7.63 5.67
N LEU A 37 -5.31 -8.69 5.39
CA LEU A 37 -4.79 -9.90 4.76
C LEU A 37 -4.19 -9.61 3.38
N ALA A 38 -4.86 -8.82 2.54
CA ALA A 38 -4.33 -8.41 1.25
C ALA A 38 -3.00 -7.65 1.41
N GLY A 39 -2.93 -6.70 2.34
CA GLY A 39 -1.70 -5.97 2.66
C GLY A 39 -0.57 -6.87 3.16
N MET A 40 -0.87 -7.85 4.01
CA MET A 40 0.10 -8.82 4.52
C MET A 40 0.65 -9.71 3.40
N VAL A 41 -0.23 -10.28 2.57
CA VAL A 41 0.16 -11.13 1.43
C VAL A 41 1.07 -10.35 0.48
N TRP A 42 0.71 -9.10 0.16
CA TRP A 42 1.51 -8.26 -0.71
C TRP A 42 2.86 -7.90 -0.09
N SER A 43 2.84 -7.45 1.17
CA SER A 43 4.04 -7.00 1.88
C SER A 43 5.03 -8.14 2.07
N TYR A 44 4.58 -9.27 2.61
CA TYR A 44 5.45 -10.44 2.81
C TYR A 44 5.84 -11.09 1.50
N GLY A 45 4.94 -11.14 0.53
CA GLY A 45 5.25 -11.61 -0.82
C GLY A 45 6.42 -10.85 -1.44
N THR A 46 6.40 -9.53 -1.34
CA THR A 46 7.50 -8.67 -1.80
C THR A 46 8.80 -8.97 -1.05
N PHE A 47 8.76 -9.19 0.27
CA PHE A 47 9.97 -9.49 1.05
C PHE A 47 10.51 -10.91 0.86
N LEU A 48 9.67 -11.84 0.42
CA LEU A 48 10.02 -13.23 0.18
C LEU A 48 10.39 -13.48 -1.29
N ASP A 49 10.59 -12.41 -2.08
CA ASP A 49 10.86 -12.45 -3.52
C ASP A 49 9.84 -13.29 -4.31
N VAL A 50 8.61 -13.37 -3.81
CA VAL A 50 7.50 -13.98 -4.55
C VAL A 50 7.14 -13.04 -5.70
N PRO A 51 7.01 -13.54 -6.95
CA PRO A 51 6.63 -12.72 -8.08
C PRO A 51 5.20 -12.21 -7.88
N MET A 52 5.09 -11.00 -7.33
CA MET A 52 3.82 -10.32 -7.15
C MET A 52 3.38 -9.70 -8.49
N PRO A 53 2.09 -9.76 -8.82
CA PRO A 53 1.57 -9.12 -10.03
C PRO A 53 1.91 -7.62 -9.98
N LYS A 54 2.26 -6.98 -11.10
CA LYS A 54 2.59 -5.55 -11.11
C LYS A 54 1.32 -4.69 -11.09
N VAL A 55 0.65 -4.62 -9.94
CA VAL A 55 -0.63 -3.89 -9.78
C VAL A 55 -0.53 -2.41 -10.15
N PHE A 56 0.67 -1.81 -10.03
CA PHE A 56 0.90 -0.40 -10.35
C PHE A 56 1.33 -0.13 -11.79
N GLU A 57 1.67 -1.14 -12.59
CA GLU A 57 2.12 -0.94 -13.97
C GLU A 57 1.06 -0.23 -14.84
N PRO A 58 -0.25 -0.55 -14.77
CA PRO A 58 -1.28 0.19 -15.51
C PRO A 58 -1.38 1.66 -15.07
N ILE A 59 -1.19 1.93 -13.78
CA ILE A 59 -1.24 3.28 -13.22
C ILE A 59 -0.03 4.08 -13.71
N GLN A 60 1.16 3.46 -13.76
CA GLN A 60 2.38 4.07 -14.27
C GLN A 60 2.25 4.42 -15.75
N THR A 61 1.70 3.52 -16.58
CA THR A 61 1.47 3.81 -18.01
C THR A 61 0.51 4.99 -18.20
N LEU A 62 -0.52 5.10 -17.36
CA LEU A 62 -1.44 6.25 -17.44
C LEU A 62 -0.81 7.56 -16.94
N ALA A 63 0.14 7.47 -16.01
CA ALA A 63 0.83 8.60 -15.41
C ALA A 63 2.07 9.07 -16.19
N GLU A 64 2.64 8.22 -17.06
CA GLU A 64 3.81 8.55 -17.90
C GLU A 64 3.68 9.89 -18.65
N PRO A 65 2.55 10.23 -19.28
CA PRO A 65 2.41 11.50 -19.99
C PRO A 65 2.56 12.71 -19.05
N VAL A 66 2.01 12.62 -17.85
CA VAL A 66 2.10 13.67 -16.82
C VAL A 66 3.53 13.76 -16.30
N HIS A 67 4.19 12.61 -16.10
CA HIS A 67 5.57 12.57 -15.64
C HIS A 67 6.53 13.23 -16.63
N ARG A 68 6.37 12.94 -17.94
CA ARG A 68 7.17 13.57 -19.00
C ARG A 68 6.91 15.07 -19.08
N PHE A 69 5.65 15.50 -18.97
CA PHE A 69 5.31 16.92 -18.95
C PHE A 69 5.96 17.65 -17.77
N LEU A 70 5.97 17.04 -16.59
CA LEU A 70 6.63 17.61 -15.40
C LEU A 70 8.15 17.65 -15.56
N GLU A 71 8.77 16.58 -16.07
CA GLU A 71 10.20 16.54 -16.36
C GLU A 71 10.60 17.62 -17.36
N GLU A 72 9.87 17.78 -18.47
CA GLU A 72 10.12 18.81 -19.47
C GLU A 72 9.94 20.23 -18.89
N SER A 73 8.91 20.43 -18.06
CA SER A 73 8.64 21.73 -17.42
C SER A 73 9.71 22.10 -16.39
N LEU A 74 10.28 21.12 -15.69
CA LEU A 74 11.32 21.31 -14.67
C LEU A 74 12.74 21.30 -15.27
N ALA A 75 12.94 20.66 -16.43
CA ALA A 75 14.18 20.66 -17.20
C ALA A 75 14.28 21.86 -18.15
N SER A 76 13.22 22.66 -18.30
CA SER A 76 13.29 24.02 -18.85
C SER A 76 14.43 24.77 -18.15
N PRO A 77 15.44 25.28 -18.88
CA PRO A 77 16.56 25.98 -18.28
C PRO A 77 16.04 27.05 -17.34
N SER A 78 16.51 27.05 -16.09
CA SER A 78 16.50 28.25 -15.27
C SER A 78 17.27 29.30 -16.06
N ALA A 79 16.54 30.07 -16.86
CA ALA A 79 17.07 31.19 -17.62
C ALA A 79 17.69 32.17 -16.63
N ASN A 80 18.90 32.59 -16.96
CA ASN A 80 19.59 33.73 -16.37
C ASN A 80 18.67 34.95 -16.28
#